data_AF-L7J1K8-F1
#
_entry.id   AF-L7J1K8-F1
#
_cell.length_a   1.000
_cell.length_b   1.000
_cell.length_c   1.000
_cell.angle_alpha   90.00
_cell.angle_beta   90.00
_cell.angle_gamma   90.00
#
_symmetry.space_group_name_H-M   'P 1'
#
loop_
_entity.id
_entity.type
_entity.pdbx_description
1 polymer ?
#
loop_
_entity_poly.entity_id
_entity_poly.type
_entity_poly.pdbx_seq_one_letter_code
_entity_poly.pdbx_strand_id
1 'polypeptide(L)'
;MLQTASLAAAALIGLLAGPAPVLGASSKFCEGGSWSTLGKTGGNDRFRGEVDAPSGDFKVQGQFVEFMIDPATFAIYNYAWLGKENVGDMTGRQYTNIFASKVPDHRGANLTSKISLEIKEEVIKISRTGNGVSMTISAKDCAQGGIFQMEPERADNTSTRIVHTLADGAFQYDNPIFRSNLGKFMGSECVSEAGPAAEACVQVRPRVNIGAAGRPKMVLRDSAQVASRLPQPECGPDFSNNLGIGGETRDYCGGMSIWDVASGGRMGMVTGEDSVEVSSPPDVCVSDCFPGDHPATGELAVLGFPDPVPEEVKLKPFMSEQGFDIPLTQFSTTIMAKGCVDQSSVHFRGVRMPRCTMD
;
A
#
# COMPACT_ATOMS: atom_id res chain seq x y z
N MET A 1 67.11 -32.28 4.57
CA MET A 1 66.44 -31.77 5.78
C MET A 1 65.33 -30.85 5.32
N LEU A 2 64.09 -31.28 5.54
CA LEU A 2 62.88 -30.48 5.36
C LEU A 2 62.90 -29.27 6.30
N GLN A 3 62.47 -28.11 5.83
CA GLN A 3 61.63 -27.24 6.65
C GLN A 3 60.75 -26.34 5.76
N THR A 4 59.46 -26.53 5.98
CA THR A 4 58.27 -25.94 5.37
C THR A 4 58.09 -24.47 5.77
N ALA A 5 57.81 -23.59 4.81
CA ALA A 5 57.29 -22.25 5.06
C ALA A 5 55.76 -22.25 4.86
N SER A 6 55.03 -22.05 5.95
CA SER A 6 53.57 -21.93 5.96
C SER A 6 53.14 -20.52 5.54
N LEU A 7 52.25 -20.42 4.55
CA LEU A 7 51.46 -19.22 4.26
C LEU A 7 50.31 -19.14 5.29
N ALA A 8 50.28 -18.07 6.08
CA ALA A 8 49.12 -17.69 6.87
C ALA A 8 48.33 -16.60 6.12
N ALA A 9 47.14 -16.94 5.66
CA ALA A 9 46.16 -15.99 5.13
C ALA A 9 45.36 -15.42 6.30
N ALA A 10 45.48 -14.11 6.54
CA ALA A 10 44.61 -13.39 7.46
C ALA A 10 43.33 -12.98 6.72
N ALA A 11 42.21 -13.64 7.06
CA ALA A 11 40.89 -13.28 6.57
C ALA A 11 40.36 -12.07 7.36
N LEU A 12 40.15 -10.96 6.66
CA LEU A 12 39.46 -9.77 7.16
C LEU A 12 37.95 -10.09 7.17
N ILE A 13 37.37 -10.32 8.35
CA ILE A 13 35.91 -10.44 8.52
C ILE A 13 35.35 -9.01 8.50
N GLY A 14 34.85 -8.58 7.34
CA GLY A 14 34.05 -7.36 7.22
C GLY A 14 32.71 -7.55 7.91
N LEU A 15 32.44 -6.74 8.94
CA LEU A 15 31.09 -6.57 9.48
C LEU A 15 30.21 -5.96 8.36
N LEU A 16 29.30 -6.76 7.81
CA LEU A 16 28.20 -6.27 7.00
C LEU A 16 27.17 -5.60 7.93
N ALA A 17 27.33 -4.29 8.14
CA ALA A 17 26.25 -3.44 8.59
C ALA A 17 25.24 -3.31 7.44
N GLY A 18 24.17 -4.09 7.48
CA GLY A 18 23.04 -3.91 6.56
C GLY A 18 22.37 -2.55 6.80
N PRO A 19 21.87 -1.87 5.76
CA PRO A 19 21.18 -0.60 5.92
C PRO A 19 19.89 -0.80 6.72
N ALA A 20 19.66 0.05 7.71
CA ALA A 20 18.37 0.14 8.40
C ALA A 20 17.35 0.83 7.48
N PRO A 21 16.09 0.35 7.41
CA PRO A 21 15.06 0.99 6.59
C PRO A 21 14.69 2.35 7.19
N VAL A 22 14.82 3.42 6.40
CA VAL A 22 14.24 4.73 6.69
C VAL A 22 12.82 4.72 6.15
N LEU A 23 11.83 4.51 7.03
CA LEU A 23 10.41 4.46 6.66
C LEU A 23 9.81 5.87 6.71
N GLY A 24 9.54 6.44 5.53
CA GLY A 24 8.88 7.73 5.32
C GLY A 24 7.43 7.76 5.80
N ALA A 25 7.26 8.14 7.06
CA ALA A 25 6.23 9.05 7.54
C ALA A 25 7.02 10.08 8.35
N SER A 26 6.73 11.38 8.21
CA SER A 26 7.43 12.43 8.99
C SER A 26 7.53 11.97 10.44
N SER A 27 8.76 11.79 10.95
CA SER A 27 9.03 11.15 12.25
C SER A 27 8.20 11.74 13.40
N LYS A 28 7.79 13.01 13.27
CA LYS A 28 6.90 13.72 14.21
C LYS A 28 5.51 13.09 14.38
N PHE A 29 4.95 12.44 13.34
CA PHE A 29 3.62 11.83 13.42
C PHE A 29 3.62 10.48 14.14
N CYS A 30 4.80 9.88 14.27
CA CYS A 30 5.00 8.58 14.90
C CYS A 30 5.73 8.71 16.25
N GLU A 31 5.95 9.94 16.74
CA GLU A 31 6.63 10.18 18.01
C GLU A 31 5.85 9.54 19.16
N GLY A 32 6.53 8.68 19.92
CA GLY A 32 5.92 7.85 20.96
C GLY A 32 5.22 6.59 20.44
N GLY A 33 5.23 6.35 19.13
CA GLY A 33 4.69 5.14 18.54
C GLY A 33 5.37 3.89 19.09
N SER A 34 4.58 2.86 19.36
CA SER A 34 5.07 1.59 19.91
C SER A 34 4.03 0.50 19.69
N TRP A 35 4.43 -0.76 19.75
CA TRP A 35 3.52 -1.89 19.59
C TRP A 35 3.55 -2.86 20.76
N SER A 36 2.39 -3.45 21.03
CA SER A 36 2.19 -4.60 21.90
C SER A 36 1.29 -5.63 21.22
N THR A 37 1.73 -6.87 21.16
CA THR A 37 0.94 -7.99 20.65
C THR A 37 1.48 -9.32 21.16
N LEU A 38 0.62 -10.33 21.36
CA LEU A 38 1.03 -11.69 21.75
C LEU A 38 1.98 -11.73 22.98
N GLY A 39 1.76 -10.81 23.93
CA GLY A 39 2.60 -10.65 25.13
C GLY A 39 4.01 -10.13 24.86
N LYS A 40 4.28 -9.60 23.66
CA LYS A 40 5.53 -8.97 23.25
C LYS A 40 5.32 -7.47 23.06
N THR A 41 6.33 -6.70 23.42
CA THR A 41 6.37 -5.24 23.22
C THR A 41 7.69 -4.86 22.57
N GLY A 42 7.68 -3.78 21.79
CA GLY A 42 8.89 -3.21 21.18
C GLY A 42 9.27 -1.88 21.79
N GLY A 43 9.44 -1.83 23.12
CA GLY A 43 9.95 -0.65 23.81
C GLY A 43 11.40 -0.31 23.40
N ASN A 44 12.24 0.13 24.33
CA ASN A 44 13.65 0.46 24.02
C ASN A 44 14.45 -0.73 23.43
N ASP A 45 13.97 -1.96 23.64
CA ASP A 45 14.56 -3.17 23.08
C ASP A 45 13.73 -3.70 21.91
N ARG A 46 14.42 -4.02 20.80
CA ARG A 46 13.84 -4.73 19.66
C ARG A 46 13.41 -6.14 20.08
N PHE A 47 12.16 -6.49 19.85
CA PHE A 47 11.75 -7.90 19.86
C PHE A 47 11.92 -8.47 18.45
N ARG A 48 12.57 -9.64 18.34
CA ARG A 48 12.57 -10.45 17.12
C ARG A 48 12.57 -11.92 17.50
N GLY A 49 11.56 -12.66 17.05
CA GLY A 49 11.48 -14.08 17.32
C GLY A 49 10.17 -14.70 16.86
N GLU A 50 10.01 -15.98 17.16
CA GLU A 50 8.78 -16.72 16.86
C GLU A 50 7.90 -16.85 18.09
N VAL A 51 6.58 -16.78 17.87
CA VAL A 51 5.55 -16.99 18.89
C VAL A 51 4.50 -17.98 18.36
N ASP A 52 3.94 -18.78 19.25
CA ASP A 52 2.89 -19.72 18.86
C ASP A 52 1.65 -18.96 18.39
N ALA A 53 1.04 -19.44 17.30
CA ALA A 53 -0.20 -18.87 16.79
C ALA A 53 -1.34 -19.22 17.75
N PRO A 54 -2.12 -18.23 18.25
CA PRO A 54 -3.28 -18.51 19.08
C PRO A 54 -4.38 -19.20 18.28
N SER A 55 -5.36 -19.79 18.97
CA SER A 55 -6.51 -20.48 18.34
C SER A 55 -7.58 -19.53 17.79
N GLY A 56 -7.49 -18.24 18.08
CA GLY A 56 -8.42 -17.21 17.63
C GLY A 56 -7.70 -15.88 17.44
N ASP A 57 -8.47 -14.87 17.02
CA ASP A 57 -7.93 -13.56 16.68
C ASP A 57 -7.11 -12.96 17.81
N PHE A 58 -6.03 -12.26 17.45
CA PHE A 58 -5.18 -11.55 18.39
C PHE A 58 -5.08 -10.07 18.08
N LYS A 59 -4.98 -9.26 19.13
CA LYS A 59 -4.87 -7.81 19.02
C LYS A 59 -3.44 -7.39 18.73
N VAL A 60 -3.29 -6.48 17.79
CA VAL A 60 -2.09 -5.69 17.55
C VAL A 60 -2.39 -4.27 18.01
N GLN A 61 -1.81 -3.89 19.16
CA GLN A 61 -2.08 -2.63 19.83
C GLN A 61 -0.91 -1.68 19.65
N GLY A 62 -1.15 -0.58 18.95
CA GLY A 62 -0.28 0.58 18.93
C GLY A 62 -0.67 1.64 19.96
N GLN A 63 0.12 2.72 20.03
CA GLN A 63 -0.27 3.95 20.71
C GLN A 63 -1.32 4.73 19.91
N PHE A 64 -1.19 4.77 18.58
CA PHE A 64 -2.05 5.57 17.71
C PHE A 64 -3.04 4.74 16.91
N VAL A 65 -2.69 3.50 16.57
CA VAL A 65 -3.54 2.61 15.80
C VAL A 65 -3.71 1.25 16.49
N GLU A 66 -4.79 0.54 16.17
CA GLU A 66 -4.99 -0.84 16.59
C GLU A 66 -5.72 -1.64 15.52
N PHE A 67 -5.53 -2.96 15.53
CA PHE A 67 -6.29 -3.90 14.72
C PHE A 67 -6.21 -5.31 15.31
N MET A 68 -7.06 -6.20 14.80
CA MET A 68 -7.02 -7.63 15.09
C MET A 68 -6.48 -8.40 13.90
N ILE A 69 -5.83 -9.54 14.14
CA ILE A 69 -5.40 -10.48 13.10
C ILE A 69 -6.02 -11.85 13.38
N ASP A 70 -6.65 -12.45 12.37
CA ASP A 70 -6.94 -13.89 12.36
C ASP A 70 -5.65 -14.64 12.01
N PRO A 71 -5.09 -15.48 12.91
CA PRO A 71 -3.83 -16.16 12.64
C PRO A 71 -3.93 -17.17 11.49
N ALA A 72 -5.10 -17.74 11.20
CA ALA A 72 -5.28 -18.76 10.16
C ALA A 72 -5.17 -18.19 8.75
N THR A 73 -5.67 -16.96 8.56
CA THR A 73 -5.73 -16.30 7.25
C THR A 73 -4.86 -15.06 7.15
N PHE A 74 -4.38 -14.51 8.27
CA PHE A 74 -3.78 -13.17 8.31
C PHE A 74 -4.73 -12.08 7.80
N ALA A 75 -6.05 -12.33 7.81
CA ALA A 75 -7.04 -11.28 7.68
C ALA A 75 -6.89 -10.29 8.84
N ILE A 76 -7.08 -9.01 8.54
CA ILE A 76 -7.15 -7.97 9.58
C ILE A 76 -8.58 -7.51 9.78
N TYR A 77 -8.91 -7.16 11.03
CA TYR A 77 -10.21 -6.63 11.41
C TYR A 77 -10.09 -5.41 12.30
N ASN A 78 -11.08 -4.53 12.24
CA ASN A 78 -11.21 -3.36 13.10
C ASN A 78 -9.95 -2.48 13.13
N TYR A 79 -9.42 -2.13 11.95
CA TYR A 79 -8.29 -1.22 11.86
C TYR A 79 -8.75 0.18 12.22
N ALA A 80 -8.36 0.63 13.41
CA ALA A 80 -8.83 1.88 13.99
C ALA A 80 -7.69 2.81 14.36
N TRP A 81 -7.96 4.10 14.25
CA TRP A 81 -7.13 5.17 14.78
C TRP A 81 -7.70 5.60 16.12
N LEU A 82 -6.85 5.67 17.13
CA LEU A 82 -7.25 5.82 18.54
C LEU A 82 -7.48 7.28 18.94
N GLY A 83 -7.13 8.23 18.08
CA GLY A 83 -7.28 9.67 18.33
C GLY A 83 -6.44 10.18 19.51
N LYS A 84 -5.24 9.62 19.70
CA LYS A 84 -4.28 10.17 20.66
C LYS A 84 -3.76 11.53 20.17
N GLU A 85 -3.44 12.39 21.13
CA GLU A 85 -2.88 13.71 20.84
C GLU A 85 -1.53 13.59 20.15
N ASN A 86 -1.44 14.13 18.94
CA ASN A 86 -0.24 14.28 18.14
C ASN A 86 -0.52 15.29 17.02
N VAL A 87 0.51 15.94 16.49
CA VAL A 87 0.38 16.93 15.39
C VAL A 87 -0.18 16.32 14.09
N GLY A 88 -0.12 14.99 13.95
CA GLY A 88 -0.67 14.24 12.84
C GLY A 88 -2.10 13.72 13.05
N ASP A 89 -2.74 14.00 14.18
CA ASP A 89 -4.10 13.49 14.41
C ASP A 89 -5.11 14.07 13.40
N MET A 90 -5.67 13.19 12.58
CA MET A 90 -6.75 13.50 11.63
C MET A 90 -8.14 13.14 12.17
N THR A 91 -8.21 12.48 13.33
CA THR A 91 -9.48 12.00 13.89
C THR A 91 -10.22 13.03 14.73
N GLY A 92 -9.57 14.15 15.08
CA GLY A 92 -10.14 15.12 16.01
C GLY A 92 -10.23 14.57 17.44
N ARG A 93 -9.22 13.80 17.84
CA ARG A 93 -9.06 13.13 19.14
C ARG A 93 -10.15 12.12 19.48
N GLN A 94 -10.62 11.40 18.47
CA GLN A 94 -11.70 10.45 18.64
C GLN A 94 -11.37 9.10 18.00
N TYR A 95 -11.78 8.03 18.68
CA TYR A 95 -11.68 6.69 18.13
C TYR A 95 -12.42 6.64 16.78
N THR A 96 -11.72 6.13 15.77
CA THR A 96 -12.21 6.10 14.40
C THR A 96 -11.80 4.79 13.75
N ASN A 97 -12.73 3.85 13.64
CA ASN A 97 -12.53 2.61 12.89
C ASN A 97 -12.64 2.88 11.38
N ILE A 98 -11.66 2.44 10.60
CA ILE A 98 -11.58 2.72 9.16
C ILE A 98 -11.87 1.50 8.32
N PHE A 99 -11.21 0.40 8.64
CA PHE A 99 -11.45 -0.87 7.96
C PHE A 99 -12.13 -1.83 8.94
N ALA A 100 -13.37 -2.21 8.61
CA ALA A 100 -14.01 -3.34 9.25
C ALA A 100 -13.17 -4.59 9.01
N SER A 101 -12.69 -4.79 7.79
CA SER A 101 -11.82 -5.91 7.43
C SER A 101 -10.95 -5.68 6.20
N LYS A 102 -9.84 -6.43 6.14
CA LYS A 102 -9.13 -6.76 4.90
C LYS A 102 -8.87 -8.26 4.91
N VAL A 103 -9.53 -8.99 4.02
CA VAL A 103 -9.58 -10.47 4.06
C VAL A 103 -8.91 -11.04 2.82
N PRO A 104 -7.76 -11.73 2.94
CA PRO A 104 -7.15 -12.46 1.85
C PRO A 104 -7.80 -13.85 1.67
N ASP A 105 -8.00 -14.26 0.42
CA ASP A 105 -8.38 -15.62 0.05
C ASP A 105 -7.14 -16.42 -0.38
N HIS A 106 -6.75 -17.38 0.48
CA HIS A 106 -5.61 -18.27 0.24
C HIS A 106 -5.93 -19.44 -0.68
N ARG A 107 -7.17 -19.58 -1.16
CA ARG A 107 -7.59 -20.60 -2.14
C ARG A 107 -7.29 -22.03 -1.68
N GLY A 108 -7.54 -22.28 -0.39
CA GLY A 108 -7.30 -23.58 0.25
C GLY A 108 -5.85 -23.82 0.70
N ALA A 109 -4.90 -22.93 0.42
CA ALA A 109 -3.61 -22.93 1.10
C ALA A 109 -3.79 -22.46 2.56
N ASN A 110 -2.98 -23.00 3.46
CA ASN A 110 -3.12 -22.75 4.90
C ASN A 110 -1.81 -22.23 5.48
N LEU A 111 -1.89 -21.25 6.38
CA LEU A 111 -0.77 -20.80 7.20
C LEU A 111 -0.63 -21.70 8.42
N THR A 112 0.54 -22.31 8.60
CA THR A 112 0.75 -23.36 9.61
C THR A 112 1.94 -23.13 10.52
N SER A 113 2.90 -22.29 10.13
CA SER A 113 4.09 -22.00 10.93
C SER A 113 3.73 -21.30 12.25
N LYS A 114 4.73 -21.15 13.12
CA LYS A 114 4.68 -20.13 14.17
C LYS A 114 4.60 -18.74 13.53
N ILE A 115 4.16 -17.75 14.29
CA ILE A 115 4.19 -16.35 13.87
C ILE A 115 5.61 -15.84 14.07
N SER A 116 6.26 -15.40 13.00
CA SER A 116 7.50 -14.62 13.08
C SER A 116 7.13 -13.16 13.35
N LEU A 117 7.62 -12.62 14.45
CA LEU A 117 7.27 -11.29 14.93
C LEU A 117 8.54 -10.47 15.15
N GLU A 118 8.57 -9.30 14.52
CA GLU A 118 9.58 -8.28 14.73
C GLU A 118 8.90 -6.99 15.15
N ILE A 119 9.27 -6.47 16.32
CA ILE A 119 8.82 -5.17 16.82
C ILE A 119 10.05 -4.33 17.12
N LYS A 120 10.09 -3.14 16.53
CA LYS A 120 11.16 -2.18 16.76
C LYS A 120 10.55 -0.78 16.74
N GLU A 121 10.57 -0.12 17.89
CA GLU A 121 10.07 1.27 18.02
C GLU A 121 8.63 1.34 17.50
N GLU A 122 8.34 2.24 16.57
CA GLU A 122 7.02 2.40 15.96
C GLU A 122 6.72 1.39 14.83
N VAL A 123 7.60 0.43 14.55
CA VAL A 123 7.47 -0.51 13.42
C VAL A 123 7.17 -1.91 13.93
N ILE A 124 6.23 -2.58 13.27
CA ILE A 124 5.94 -4.00 13.47
C ILE A 124 5.93 -4.74 12.13
N LYS A 125 6.52 -5.94 12.12
CA LYS A 125 6.43 -6.91 11.03
C LYS A 125 5.97 -8.24 11.60
N ILE A 126 4.90 -8.78 11.06
CA ILE A 126 4.27 -10.03 11.48
C ILE A 126 4.16 -10.91 10.25
N SER A 127 4.74 -12.11 10.28
CA SER A 127 4.66 -13.04 9.16
C SER A 127 4.33 -14.46 9.59
N ARG A 128 3.70 -15.19 8.69
CA ARG A 128 3.42 -16.62 8.84
C ARG A 128 3.52 -17.29 7.48
N THR A 129 3.98 -18.53 7.48
CA THR A 129 4.13 -19.35 6.29
C THR A 129 3.32 -20.62 6.45
N GLY A 130 3.04 -21.27 5.33
CA GLY A 130 2.53 -22.63 5.32
C GLY A 130 2.69 -23.25 3.95
N ASN A 131 1.98 -24.33 3.69
CA ASN A 131 2.14 -25.05 2.43
C ASN A 131 1.60 -24.23 1.26
N GLY A 132 2.50 -23.66 0.47
CA GLY A 132 2.18 -22.94 -0.77
C GLY A 132 1.78 -21.46 -0.60
N VAL A 133 1.78 -20.93 0.61
CA VAL A 133 1.46 -19.52 0.90
C VAL A 133 2.30 -18.96 2.04
N SER A 134 2.74 -17.70 1.90
CA SER A 134 3.25 -16.87 2.97
C SER A 134 2.47 -15.56 3.02
N MET A 135 2.34 -15.00 4.22
CA MET A 135 1.73 -13.69 4.45
C MET A 135 2.64 -12.88 5.36
N THR A 136 2.84 -11.61 4.99
CA THR A 136 3.50 -10.62 5.83
C THR A 136 2.58 -9.42 6.02
N ILE A 137 2.44 -8.95 7.25
CA ILE A 137 1.85 -7.67 7.61
C ILE A 137 2.95 -6.78 8.16
N SER A 138 3.10 -5.58 7.59
CA SER A 138 4.01 -4.56 8.09
C SER A 138 3.20 -3.31 8.43
N ALA A 139 3.43 -2.74 9.61
CA ALA A 139 2.75 -1.52 10.03
C ALA A 139 3.67 -0.54 10.78
N LYS A 140 3.34 0.74 10.70
CA LYS A 140 3.98 1.84 11.44
C LYS A 140 2.95 2.53 12.32
N ASP A 141 3.23 2.68 13.61
CA ASP A 141 2.32 3.29 14.59
C ASP A 141 2.45 4.81 14.57
N CYS A 142 1.59 5.47 13.81
CA CYS A 142 1.58 6.92 13.66
C CYS A 142 0.16 7.48 13.79
N ALA A 143 0.05 8.71 14.30
CA ALA A 143 -1.24 9.39 14.49
C ALA A 143 -2.02 9.66 13.20
N GLN A 144 -1.33 9.73 12.05
CA GLN A 144 -1.95 9.83 10.73
C GLN A 144 -2.45 8.49 10.19
N GLY A 145 -2.33 7.40 10.95
CA GLY A 145 -2.65 6.04 10.51
C GLY A 145 -1.42 5.21 10.10
N GLY A 146 -0.31 5.89 9.78
CA GLY A 146 0.98 5.30 9.47
C GLY A 146 1.01 4.52 8.16
N ILE A 147 2.05 3.70 7.99
CA ILE A 147 2.14 2.74 6.89
C ILE A 147 1.44 1.47 7.33
N PHE A 148 0.62 0.88 6.46
CA PHE A 148 0.12 -0.47 6.62
C PHE A 148 0.23 -1.20 5.29
N GLN A 149 0.76 -2.42 5.32
CA GLN A 149 0.94 -3.28 4.16
C GLN A 149 0.65 -4.74 4.50
N MET A 150 -0.01 -5.41 3.57
CA MET A 150 -0.27 -6.85 3.52
C MET A 150 0.39 -7.38 2.25
N GLU A 151 1.27 -8.37 2.39
CA GLU A 151 2.11 -8.90 1.33
C GLU A 151 1.90 -10.43 1.24
N PRO A 152 1.11 -10.90 0.26
CA PRO A 152 0.97 -12.32 -0.02
C PRO A 152 2.09 -12.84 -0.91
N GLU A 153 2.56 -14.06 -0.65
CA GLU A 153 3.43 -14.82 -1.55
C GLU A 153 2.85 -16.21 -1.74
N ARG A 154 2.81 -16.68 -2.99
CA ARG A 154 2.23 -17.97 -3.35
C ARG A 154 3.21 -18.79 -4.17
N ALA A 155 3.35 -20.07 -3.82
CA ALA A 155 4.22 -20.99 -4.54
C ALA A 155 3.72 -21.30 -5.96
N ASP A 156 2.41 -21.13 -6.22
CA ASP A 156 1.81 -21.33 -7.53
C ASP A 156 1.85 -20.07 -8.43
N ASN A 157 2.46 -18.97 -7.96
CA ASN A 157 2.55 -17.67 -8.64
C ASN A 157 1.20 -17.07 -9.05
N THR A 158 0.08 -17.56 -8.50
CA THR A 158 -1.23 -16.93 -8.74
C THR A 158 -1.44 -15.74 -7.81
N SER A 159 -2.43 -14.91 -8.13
CA SER A 159 -2.82 -13.79 -7.28
C SER A 159 -3.58 -14.24 -6.04
N THR A 160 -3.45 -13.46 -4.97
CA THR A 160 -4.30 -13.54 -3.78
C THR A 160 -5.38 -12.48 -3.87
N ARG A 161 -6.65 -12.88 -3.80
CA ARG A 161 -7.76 -11.93 -3.74
C ARG A 161 -7.86 -11.36 -2.34
N ILE A 162 -7.87 -10.04 -2.23
CA ILE A 162 -8.02 -9.33 -0.96
C ILE A 162 -9.26 -8.43 -1.05
N VAL A 163 -10.18 -8.64 -0.11
CA VAL A 163 -11.43 -7.89 -0.03
C VAL A 163 -11.30 -6.88 1.10
N HIS A 164 -11.42 -5.60 0.77
CA HIS A 164 -11.44 -4.51 1.74
C HIS A 164 -12.88 -4.13 2.05
N THR A 165 -13.20 -4.04 3.33
CA THR A 165 -14.48 -3.53 3.81
C THR A 165 -14.23 -2.37 4.76
N LEU A 166 -14.81 -1.21 4.48
CA LEU A 166 -14.77 -0.05 5.35
C LEU A 166 -15.70 -0.24 6.54
N ALA A 167 -15.33 0.33 7.67
CA ALA A 167 -16.14 0.32 8.88
C ALA A 167 -17.34 1.27 8.77
N ASP A 168 -18.31 1.09 9.66
CA ASP A 168 -19.45 2.00 9.80
C ASP A 168 -18.98 3.45 9.99
N GLY A 169 -19.50 4.34 9.16
CA GLY A 169 -19.14 5.76 9.16
C GLY A 169 -17.93 6.11 8.30
N ALA A 170 -17.12 5.15 7.86
CA ALA A 170 -16.12 5.35 6.81
C ALA A 170 -16.75 5.17 5.42
N PHE A 171 -16.26 5.88 4.42
CA PHE A 171 -16.80 5.83 3.06
C PHE A 171 -15.74 6.16 2.01
N GLN A 172 -15.90 5.57 0.83
CA GLN A 172 -15.17 5.93 -0.38
C GLN A 172 -15.89 7.04 -1.14
N TYR A 173 -15.11 7.92 -1.77
CA TYR A 173 -15.63 9.00 -2.61
C TYR A 173 -14.70 9.28 -3.79
N ASP A 174 -15.28 9.70 -4.91
CA ASP A 174 -14.55 10.26 -6.03
C ASP A 174 -14.11 11.68 -5.70
N ASN A 175 -12.81 11.95 -5.65
CA ASN A 175 -12.31 13.24 -5.20
C ASN A 175 -12.60 14.32 -6.27
N PRO A 176 -13.51 15.28 -6.00
CA PRO A 176 -13.93 16.28 -6.98
C PRO A 176 -12.79 17.24 -7.36
N ILE A 177 -11.78 17.41 -6.51
CA ILE A 177 -10.62 18.26 -6.80
C ILE A 177 -9.74 17.59 -7.86
N PHE A 178 -9.47 16.29 -7.72
CA PHE A 178 -8.81 15.52 -8.78
C PHE A 178 -9.64 15.49 -10.06
N ARG A 179 -10.96 15.29 -9.93
CA ARG A 179 -11.89 15.25 -11.06
C ARG A 179 -11.85 16.54 -11.89
N SER A 180 -11.83 17.70 -11.23
CA SER A 180 -11.78 19.01 -11.91
C SER A 180 -10.43 19.32 -12.58
N ASN A 181 -9.37 18.59 -12.23
CA ASN A 181 -8.03 18.74 -12.81
C ASN A 181 -7.64 17.57 -13.72
N LEU A 182 -8.57 16.68 -14.06
CA LEU A 182 -8.30 15.46 -14.81
C LEU A 182 -7.56 15.74 -16.12
N GLY A 183 -6.46 15.03 -16.33
CA GLY A 183 -5.64 15.10 -17.54
C GLY A 183 -4.64 16.26 -17.59
N LYS A 184 -4.72 17.23 -16.68
CA LYS A 184 -3.68 18.25 -16.51
C LYS A 184 -2.39 17.63 -16.00
N PHE A 185 -1.27 18.17 -16.42
CA PHE A 185 0.03 17.89 -15.83
C PHE A 185 0.31 18.90 -14.71
N MET A 186 0.68 18.40 -13.53
CA MET A 186 0.93 19.24 -12.35
C MET A 186 2.17 18.77 -11.58
N GLY A 187 2.84 19.73 -10.94
CA GLY A 187 4.07 19.56 -10.16
C GLY A 187 5.11 20.62 -10.51
N SER A 188 6.21 20.68 -9.75
CA SER A 188 7.21 21.75 -9.84
C SER A 188 7.96 21.79 -11.16
N GLU A 189 8.06 20.65 -11.87
CA GLU A 189 8.74 20.54 -13.17
C GLU A 189 7.82 20.81 -14.36
N CYS A 190 6.53 21.07 -14.13
CA CYS A 190 5.60 21.28 -15.23
C CYS A 190 5.83 22.59 -15.95
N VAL A 191 6.18 22.51 -17.23
CA VAL A 191 6.26 23.66 -18.15
C VAL A 191 4.88 24.18 -18.55
N SER A 192 3.86 23.33 -18.52
CA SER A 192 2.46 23.67 -18.79
C SER A 192 1.52 22.59 -18.27
N GLU A 193 0.22 22.91 -18.14
CA GLU A 193 -0.82 21.91 -17.82
C GLU A 193 -1.01 20.86 -18.93
N ALA A 194 -0.41 21.04 -20.11
CA ALA A 194 -0.44 20.09 -21.22
C ALA A 194 0.75 19.11 -21.22
N GLY A 195 1.66 19.22 -20.25
CA GLY A 195 2.89 18.41 -20.16
C GLY A 195 4.08 19.06 -20.87
N PRO A 196 5.14 18.29 -21.20
CA PRO A 196 5.23 16.82 -21.13
C PRO A 196 5.39 16.27 -19.70
N ALA A 197 5.28 14.94 -19.57
CA ALA A 197 5.56 14.24 -18.32
C ALA A 197 7.03 14.39 -17.90
N ALA A 198 7.26 14.54 -16.59
CA ALA A 198 8.57 14.51 -15.95
C ALA A 198 8.43 13.86 -14.56
N GLU A 199 9.52 13.77 -13.80
CA GLU A 199 9.54 13.16 -12.46
C GLU A 199 8.58 13.88 -11.52
N ALA A 200 8.67 15.21 -11.48
CA ALA A 200 7.74 16.08 -10.77
C ALA A 200 6.80 16.84 -11.72
N CYS A 201 6.45 16.24 -12.86
CA CYS A 201 5.37 16.71 -13.71
C CYS A 201 4.45 15.56 -14.13
N VAL A 202 3.43 15.33 -13.32
CA VAL A 202 2.60 14.14 -13.39
C VAL A 202 1.20 14.48 -13.89
N GLN A 203 0.68 13.63 -14.78
CA GLN A 203 -0.69 13.76 -15.26
C GLN A 203 -1.69 13.37 -14.16
N VAL A 204 -2.62 14.27 -13.85
CA VAL A 204 -3.72 14.01 -12.92
C VAL A 204 -4.63 12.93 -13.49
N ARG A 205 -4.80 11.87 -12.69
CA ARG A 205 -5.71 10.74 -12.95
C ARG A 205 -6.87 10.75 -11.96
N PRO A 206 -7.97 10.01 -12.23
CA PRO A 206 -9.04 9.89 -11.25
C PRO A 206 -8.53 9.37 -9.91
N ARG A 207 -9.17 9.81 -8.82
CA ARG A 207 -8.74 9.51 -7.46
C ARG A 207 -9.93 9.17 -6.60
N VAL A 208 -9.95 7.94 -6.10
CA VAL A 208 -10.83 7.54 -5.00
C VAL A 208 -10.07 7.74 -3.70
N ASN A 209 -10.70 8.48 -2.79
CA ASN A 209 -10.24 8.64 -1.43
C ASN A 209 -11.25 8.00 -0.46
N ILE A 210 -10.78 7.74 0.75
CA ILE A 210 -11.58 7.29 1.87
C ILE A 210 -11.64 8.43 2.88
N GLY A 211 -12.82 8.69 3.42
CA GLY A 211 -13.05 9.60 4.54
C GLY A 211 -13.89 8.94 5.62
N ALA A 212 -14.20 9.67 6.69
CA ALA A 212 -15.17 9.23 7.70
C ALA A 212 -16.04 10.37 8.22
N ALA A 213 -17.28 10.01 8.55
CA ALA A 213 -18.28 10.92 9.07
C ALA A 213 -17.80 11.58 10.37
N GLY A 214 -17.91 12.91 10.45
CA GLY A 214 -17.44 13.67 11.62
C GLY A 214 -15.91 13.73 11.77
N ARG A 215 -15.14 13.36 10.73
CA ARG A 215 -13.67 13.40 10.69
C ARG A 215 -13.19 14.26 9.51
N PRO A 216 -13.39 15.59 9.57
CA PRO A 216 -13.18 16.49 8.42
C PRO A 216 -11.75 16.52 7.89
N LYS A 217 -10.74 16.23 8.73
CA LYS A 217 -9.33 16.17 8.32
C LYS A 217 -8.92 14.82 7.76
N MET A 218 -9.78 13.82 7.82
CA MET A 218 -9.39 12.46 7.53
C MET A 218 -9.48 12.14 6.06
N VAL A 219 -8.32 11.81 5.50
CA VAL A 219 -8.19 11.37 4.14
C VAL A 219 -7.15 10.24 4.06
N LEU A 220 -7.51 9.19 3.33
CA LEU A 220 -6.61 8.12 2.96
C LEU A 220 -7.04 7.55 1.61
N ARG A 221 -6.29 6.57 1.10
CA ARG A 221 -6.68 5.74 -0.06
C ARG A 221 -6.05 4.37 0.06
N ASP A 222 -6.67 3.40 -0.60
CA ASP A 222 -6.02 2.13 -0.88
C ASP A 222 -4.72 2.35 -1.67
N SER A 223 -3.67 1.64 -1.29
CA SER A 223 -2.36 1.69 -1.95
C SER A 223 -1.91 0.29 -2.29
N ALA A 224 -1.73 0.00 -3.58
CA ALA A 224 -1.40 -1.33 -4.05
C ALA A 224 -0.16 -1.30 -4.95
N GLN A 225 0.62 -2.38 -4.92
CA GLN A 225 1.77 -2.60 -5.78
C GLN A 225 1.64 -4.00 -6.39
N VAL A 226 1.79 -4.10 -7.71
CA VAL A 226 1.63 -5.36 -8.46
C VAL A 226 0.27 -6.02 -8.14
N ALA A 227 -0.78 -5.22 -8.25
CA ALA A 227 -2.15 -5.64 -7.97
C ALA A 227 -3.11 -5.01 -8.98
N SER A 228 -4.20 -5.72 -9.26
CA SER A 228 -5.27 -5.28 -10.14
C SER A 228 -6.53 -5.14 -9.32
N ARG A 229 -7.20 -4.00 -9.45
CA ARG A 229 -8.50 -3.82 -8.84
C ARG A 229 -9.55 -4.55 -9.67
N LEU A 230 -10.56 -5.11 -9.01
CA LEU A 230 -11.61 -5.88 -9.67
C LEU A 230 -12.84 -5.02 -9.95
N PRO A 231 -13.41 -5.08 -11.17
CA PRO A 231 -14.66 -4.42 -11.47
C PRO A 231 -15.85 -5.01 -10.71
N GLN A 232 -16.69 -4.11 -10.20
CA GLN A 232 -17.95 -4.34 -9.51
C GLN A 232 -19.04 -3.51 -10.22
N PRO A 233 -19.65 -4.02 -11.32
CA PRO A 233 -20.44 -3.24 -12.27
C PRO A 233 -21.59 -2.38 -11.71
N GLU A 234 -22.08 -2.68 -10.51
CA GLU A 234 -23.09 -1.92 -9.78
C GLU A 234 -22.54 -0.74 -8.98
N CYS A 235 -21.22 -0.66 -8.80
CA CYS A 235 -20.53 0.32 -7.97
C CYS A 235 -20.13 1.60 -8.68
N GLY A 236 -19.72 2.60 -7.89
CA GLY A 236 -19.49 3.97 -8.33
C GLY A 236 -18.07 4.21 -8.87
N PRO A 237 -17.81 5.46 -9.26
CA PRO A 237 -18.31 5.99 -10.52
C PRO A 237 -17.73 5.22 -11.73
N ASP A 238 -18.39 5.33 -12.87
CA ASP A 238 -17.72 5.03 -14.12
C ASP A 238 -16.68 6.13 -14.38
N PHE A 239 -15.40 5.81 -14.23
CA PHE A 239 -14.31 6.73 -14.56
C PHE A 239 -14.11 6.92 -16.06
N SER A 240 -14.96 6.34 -16.92
CA SER A 240 -14.99 6.64 -18.35
C SER A 240 -15.08 8.16 -18.55
N ASN A 241 -14.08 8.67 -19.25
CA ASN A 241 -13.95 10.08 -19.56
C ASN A 241 -13.54 10.20 -21.02
N ASN A 242 -13.93 11.31 -21.64
CA ASN A 242 -13.63 11.57 -23.05
C ASN A 242 -12.14 11.75 -23.35
N LEU A 243 -11.28 11.79 -22.32
CA LEU A 243 -9.82 11.90 -22.47
C LEU A 243 -9.16 10.53 -22.60
N GLY A 244 -9.86 9.43 -22.30
CA GLY A 244 -9.27 8.08 -22.27
C GLY A 244 -8.19 7.91 -21.19
N ILE A 245 -8.14 8.81 -20.19
CA ILE A 245 -7.12 8.84 -19.15
C ILE A 245 -7.61 8.04 -17.95
N GLY A 246 -6.89 6.97 -17.62
CA GLY A 246 -7.32 6.01 -16.60
C GLY A 246 -8.37 5.06 -17.17
N GLY A 247 -7.91 3.94 -17.74
CA GLY A 247 -8.78 2.78 -17.89
C GLY A 247 -9.03 2.18 -16.51
N GLU A 248 -10.27 1.76 -16.24
CA GLU A 248 -10.86 1.19 -15.01
C GLU A 248 -11.96 2.11 -14.45
N THR A 249 -13.23 2.00 -14.89
CA THR A 249 -14.31 1.03 -14.55
C THR A 249 -14.81 1.07 -13.10
N ARG A 250 -16.07 0.70 -12.94
CA ARG A 250 -16.86 0.69 -11.69
C ARG A 250 -16.27 -0.33 -10.71
N ASP A 251 -15.21 0.02 -10.01
CA ASP A 251 -14.40 -0.95 -9.24
C ASP A 251 -14.36 -0.63 -7.74
N TYR A 252 -15.15 0.35 -7.32
CA TYR A 252 -15.19 0.85 -5.95
C TYR A 252 -16.63 1.09 -5.51
N CYS A 253 -17.04 0.38 -4.47
CA CYS A 253 -18.29 0.62 -3.78
C CYS A 253 -18.07 1.59 -2.62
N GLY A 254 -19.14 2.16 -2.07
CA GLY A 254 -19.07 3.13 -0.98
C GLY A 254 -18.29 2.65 0.25
N GLY A 255 -18.22 1.34 0.48
CA GLY A 255 -17.53 0.72 1.59
C GLY A 255 -16.71 -0.50 1.21
N MET A 256 -16.50 -0.79 -0.07
CA MET A 256 -15.88 -2.04 -0.50
C MET A 256 -14.99 -1.86 -1.73
N SER A 257 -13.86 -2.56 -1.73
CA SER A 257 -12.99 -2.73 -2.90
C SER A 257 -12.41 -4.16 -2.92
N ILE A 258 -12.21 -4.70 -4.13
CA ILE A 258 -11.64 -6.04 -4.33
C ILE A 258 -10.37 -5.92 -5.15
N TRP A 259 -9.32 -6.61 -4.71
CA TRP A 259 -8.00 -6.57 -5.32
C TRP A 259 -7.47 -7.97 -5.57
N ASP A 260 -6.96 -8.24 -6.77
CA ASP A 260 -6.11 -9.39 -7.04
C ASP A 260 -4.65 -8.92 -6.91
N VAL A 261 -3.96 -9.36 -5.86
CA VAL A 261 -2.57 -9.00 -5.57
C VAL A 261 -1.66 -10.13 -6.02
N ALA A 262 -0.68 -9.83 -6.88
CA ALA A 262 0.28 -10.83 -7.33
C ALA A 262 1.06 -11.44 -6.16
N SER A 263 1.62 -12.63 -6.37
CA SER A 263 2.65 -13.16 -5.46
C SER A 263 3.83 -12.18 -5.36
N GLY A 264 4.19 -11.77 -4.14
CA GLY A 264 5.20 -10.74 -3.88
C GLY A 264 4.70 -9.29 -4.06
N GLY A 265 3.43 -9.11 -4.44
CA GLY A 265 2.76 -7.80 -4.48
C GLY A 265 2.36 -7.30 -3.10
N ARG A 266 1.78 -6.10 -3.05
CA ARG A 266 1.40 -5.44 -1.80
C ARG A 266 0.03 -4.81 -1.87
N MET A 267 -0.68 -4.89 -0.76
CA MET A 267 -1.91 -4.16 -0.53
C MET A 267 -1.86 -3.43 0.80
N GLY A 268 -2.10 -2.13 0.78
CA GLY A 268 -1.94 -1.26 1.93
C GLY A 268 -2.84 -0.04 1.85
N MET A 269 -2.38 1.03 2.48
CA MET A 269 -3.03 2.34 2.42
C MET A 269 -1.97 3.44 2.47
N VAL A 270 -2.32 4.61 1.95
CA VAL A 270 -1.58 5.86 2.20
C VAL A 270 -2.56 6.89 2.76
N THR A 271 -2.06 7.74 3.65
CA THR A 271 -2.86 8.62 4.50
C THR A 271 -2.40 10.07 4.36
N GLY A 272 -3.27 11.04 4.66
CA GLY A 272 -2.88 12.45 4.69
C GLY A 272 -2.46 12.97 3.31
N GLU A 273 -1.37 13.73 3.27
CA GLU A 273 -0.86 14.40 2.06
C GLU A 273 -0.61 13.42 0.90
N ASP A 274 0.03 12.28 1.18
CA ASP A 274 0.33 11.21 0.20
C ASP A 274 -0.94 10.62 -0.45
N SER A 275 -2.09 10.73 0.23
CA SER A 275 -3.37 10.27 -0.31
C SER A 275 -3.98 11.24 -1.33
N VAL A 276 -3.48 12.49 -1.38
CA VAL A 276 -3.98 13.59 -2.20
C VAL A 276 -2.89 14.29 -3.02
N GLU A 277 -1.70 13.68 -3.07
CA GLU A 277 -0.62 14.01 -3.98
C GLU A 277 -0.87 13.42 -5.38
N VAL A 278 -0.51 14.20 -6.40
CA VAL A 278 -0.47 13.80 -7.81
C VAL A 278 0.85 13.08 -8.08
N SER A 279 0.91 11.82 -7.67
CA SER A 279 2.06 10.94 -7.90
C SER A 279 1.86 10.04 -9.10
N SER A 280 2.98 9.68 -9.73
CA SER A 280 3.03 8.60 -10.71
C SER A 280 2.56 7.29 -10.08
N PRO A 281 1.98 6.36 -10.86
CA PRO A 281 1.75 5.00 -10.37
C PRO A 281 3.05 4.41 -9.82
N PRO A 282 3.00 3.60 -8.76
CA PRO A 282 4.20 2.97 -8.21
C PRO A 282 4.90 2.14 -9.27
N ASP A 283 6.24 2.17 -9.28
CA ASP A 283 7.05 1.29 -10.13
C ASP A 283 6.69 -0.17 -9.86
N VAL A 284 6.62 -0.99 -10.92
CA VAL A 284 6.39 -2.43 -10.78
C VAL A 284 7.65 -3.03 -10.18
N CYS A 285 7.61 -3.31 -8.89
CA CYS A 285 8.71 -3.92 -8.18
C CYS A 285 8.22 -5.15 -7.42
N VAL A 286 8.94 -6.25 -7.60
CA VAL A 286 8.56 -7.61 -7.12
C VAL A 286 9.58 -8.19 -6.13
N SER A 287 10.64 -7.45 -5.79
CA SER A 287 11.63 -7.84 -4.78
C SER A 287 12.36 -6.60 -4.25
N ASP A 288 12.54 -6.50 -2.92
CA ASP A 288 13.32 -5.44 -2.24
C ASP A 288 12.86 -3.99 -2.45
N CYS A 289 11.58 -3.77 -2.75
CA CYS A 289 11.04 -2.43 -2.96
C CYS A 289 10.76 -1.78 -1.61
N PHE A 290 11.34 -0.62 -1.31
CA PHE A 290 11.00 0.08 -0.07
C PHE A 290 9.80 1.00 -0.32
N PRO A 291 8.83 1.11 0.61
CA PRO A 291 7.86 2.18 0.57
C PRO A 291 8.62 3.51 0.71
N GLY A 292 8.67 4.31 -0.36
CA GLY A 292 9.38 5.60 -0.36
C GLY A 292 10.59 5.71 -1.30
N ASP A 293 10.76 4.81 -2.29
CA ASP A 293 11.79 4.98 -3.33
C ASP A 293 11.57 6.22 -4.24
N HIS A 294 10.42 6.91 -4.07
CA HIS A 294 10.28 8.33 -4.38
C HIS A 294 10.02 9.05 -3.05
N PRO A 295 11.04 9.65 -2.39
CA PRO A 295 10.74 10.59 -1.32
C PRO A 295 9.81 11.66 -1.90
N ALA A 296 8.73 12.00 -1.21
CA ALA A 296 8.00 13.22 -1.50
C ALA A 296 9.01 14.37 -1.26
N THR A 297 9.69 14.80 -2.32
CA THR A 297 10.66 15.90 -2.31
C THR A 297 9.95 17.25 -2.07
N GLY A 298 8.63 17.23 -1.91
CA GLY A 298 7.76 18.42 -1.90
C GLY A 298 7.54 18.99 -3.30
N GLU A 299 7.97 18.28 -4.34
CA GLU A 299 7.95 18.75 -5.73
C GLU A 299 6.68 18.32 -6.48
N LEU A 300 6.04 17.24 -6.03
CA LEU A 300 4.77 16.78 -6.58
C LEU A 300 3.61 17.69 -6.14
N ALA A 301 2.63 17.86 -7.02
CA ALA A 301 1.46 18.68 -6.72
C ALA A 301 0.55 17.99 -5.69
N VAL A 302 0.18 18.70 -4.64
CA VAL A 302 -0.81 18.27 -3.65
C VAL A 302 -2.12 18.99 -3.94
N LEU A 303 -3.14 18.26 -4.39
CA LEU A 303 -4.44 18.84 -4.74
C LEU A 303 -5.38 18.97 -3.54
N GLY A 304 -5.20 18.12 -2.52
CA GLY A 304 -6.09 18.09 -1.38
C GLY A 304 -7.39 17.30 -1.62
N PHE A 305 -8.37 17.56 -0.76
CA PHE A 305 -9.65 16.88 -0.74
C PHE A 305 -10.75 17.82 -0.21
N PRO A 306 -12.03 17.56 -0.52
CA PRO A 306 -13.12 18.40 -0.03
C PRO A 306 -13.36 18.21 1.47
N ASP A 307 -13.59 19.32 2.18
CA ASP A 307 -14.00 19.33 3.58
C ASP A 307 -15.19 20.31 3.79
N PRO A 308 -16.40 19.82 4.15
CA PRO A 308 -16.76 18.41 4.27
C PRO A 308 -16.84 17.72 2.89
N VAL A 309 -16.73 16.39 2.86
CA VAL A 309 -16.95 15.61 1.64
C VAL A 309 -18.44 15.66 1.25
N PRO A 310 -18.79 16.16 0.04
CA PRO A 310 -20.18 16.21 -0.41
C PRO A 310 -20.79 14.81 -0.53
N GLU A 311 -22.09 14.68 -0.27
CA GLU A 311 -22.79 13.39 -0.28
C GLU A 311 -22.91 12.83 -1.71
N GLU A 312 -22.99 13.70 -2.70
CA GLU A 312 -23.11 13.38 -4.12
C GLU A 312 -21.85 12.75 -4.74
N VAL A 313 -20.68 12.93 -4.11
CA VAL A 313 -19.42 12.32 -4.57
C VAL A 313 -19.09 11.01 -3.84
N LYS A 314 -19.85 10.65 -2.81
CA LYS A 314 -19.69 9.37 -2.12
C LYS A 314 -20.18 8.23 -2.98
N LEU A 315 -19.40 7.16 -3.04
CA LEU A 315 -19.68 6.03 -3.92
C LEU A 315 -20.84 5.18 -3.39
N LYS A 316 -21.63 4.63 -4.31
CA LYS A 316 -22.82 3.81 -4.02
C LYS A 316 -22.91 2.66 -5.03
N PRO A 317 -23.51 1.50 -4.66
CA PRO A 317 -23.94 1.12 -3.31
C PRO A 317 -22.75 0.98 -2.34
N PHE A 318 -23.02 0.83 -1.04
CA PHE A 318 -21.97 0.67 -0.04
C PHE A 318 -21.20 -0.64 -0.23
N MET A 319 -21.92 -1.75 -0.44
CA MET A 319 -21.37 -3.08 -0.71
C MET A 319 -21.85 -3.60 -2.07
N SER A 320 -21.15 -4.61 -2.56
CA SER A 320 -21.52 -5.38 -3.76
C SER A 320 -21.28 -6.86 -3.51
N GLU A 321 -22.14 -7.70 -4.08
CA GLU A 321 -21.97 -9.16 -4.12
C GLU A 321 -21.31 -9.63 -5.43
N GLN A 322 -21.09 -8.72 -6.38
CA GLN A 322 -20.39 -9.00 -7.64
C GLN A 322 -18.89 -8.82 -7.46
N GLY A 323 -18.12 -9.50 -8.32
CA GLY A 323 -16.66 -9.47 -8.29
C GLY A 323 -16.03 -10.70 -7.64
N PHE A 324 -16.71 -11.35 -6.69
CA PHE A 324 -16.20 -12.57 -6.03
C PHE A 324 -15.99 -13.74 -6.98
N ASP A 325 -16.89 -13.91 -7.96
CA ASP A 325 -16.83 -15.00 -8.94
C ASP A 325 -15.94 -14.68 -10.15
N ILE A 326 -15.39 -13.46 -10.26
CA ILE A 326 -14.51 -13.10 -11.37
C ILE A 326 -13.26 -13.98 -11.31
N PRO A 327 -12.87 -14.67 -12.39
CA PRO A 327 -11.64 -15.45 -12.42
C PRO A 327 -10.43 -14.61 -12.04
N LEU A 328 -9.52 -15.18 -11.26
CA LEU A 328 -8.33 -14.48 -10.83
C LEU A 328 -7.49 -14.05 -12.02
N THR A 329 -7.04 -12.80 -11.96
CA THR A 329 -6.09 -12.30 -12.94
C THR A 329 -4.75 -13.01 -12.71
N GLN A 330 -4.28 -13.79 -13.68
CA GLN A 330 -2.89 -14.26 -13.65
C GLN A 330 -2.00 -13.08 -14.04
N PHE A 331 -1.16 -12.62 -13.10
CA PHE A 331 -0.09 -11.69 -13.45
C PHE A 331 0.91 -12.44 -14.33
N SER A 332 0.77 -12.26 -15.65
CA SER A 332 1.74 -12.78 -16.59
C SER A 332 3.01 -11.94 -16.46
N THR A 333 4.12 -12.59 -16.08
CA THR A 333 5.46 -12.02 -16.17
C THR A 333 5.82 -11.57 -17.59
N THR A 334 5.05 -11.93 -18.62
CA THR A 334 5.22 -11.41 -19.99
C THR A 334 4.84 -9.93 -20.12
N ILE A 335 4.00 -9.37 -19.23
CA ILE A 335 3.70 -7.93 -19.19
C ILE A 335 4.86 -7.14 -18.56
N MET A 336 5.78 -7.80 -17.84
CA MET A 336 7.00 -7.17 -17.28
C MET A 336 7.95 -6.65 -18.37
N ALA A 337 7.87 -7.20 -19.60
CA ALA A 337 8.65 -6.71 -20.74
C ALA A 337 7.97 -5.55 -21.50
N LYS A 338 6.73 -5.19 -21.14
CA LYS A 338 5.94 -4.12 -21.80
C LYS A 338 5.90 -2.81 -21.00
N GLY A 339 6.90 -2.58 -20.14
CA GLY A 339 7.28 -1.23 -19.72
C GLY A 339 7.80 -0.36 -20.88
N CYS A 340 8.02 -0.94 -22.07
CA CYS A 340 8.08 -0.16 -23.30
C CYS A 340 6.66 0.08 -23.83
N VAL A 341 6.16 1.30 -23.62
CA VAL A 341 5.07 1.84 -24.43
C VAL A 341 5.48 1.71 -25.89
N ASP A 342 4.67 1.00 -26.68
CA ASP A 342 4.77 1.01 -28.13
C ASP A 342 4.42 2.43 -28.62
N GLN A 343 5.44 3.27 -28.82
CA GLN A 343 5.32 4.60 -29.44
C GLN A 343 5.37 4.52 -30.97
N SER A 344 4.97 3.42 -31.62
CA SER A 344 5.13 3.28 -33.07
C SER A 344 4.18 4.13 -33.94
N SER A 345 3.45 5.11 -33.40
CA SER A 345 2.53 5.93 -34.22
C SER A 345 2.78 7.44 -34.23
N VAL A 346 3.93 7.95 -33.77
CA VAL A 346 4.28 9.37 -33.97
C VAL A 346 5.64 9.53 -34.65
N HIS A 347 5.58 9.76 -35.96
CA HIS A 347 6.73 10.10 -36.79
C HIS A 347 7.22 11.53 -36.46
N PHE A 348 8.22 11.67 -35.59
CA PHE A 348 9.02 12.89 -35.50
C PHE A 348 10.48 12.60 -35.80
N ARG A 349 10.98 13.24 -36.86
CA ARG A 349 12.39 13.20 -37.28
C ARG A 349 13.27 13.84 -36.19
N GLY A 350 14.32 13.14 -35.77
CA GLY A 350 15.57 13.83 -35.45
C GLY A 350 16.23 13.62 -34.09
N VAL A 351 15.78 12.70 -33.23
CA VAL A 351 16.51 12.40 -31.97
C VAL A 351 16.79 10.90 -31.87
N ARG A 352 18.08 10.52 -31.83
CA ARG A 352 18.48 9.13 -31.51
C ARG A 352 18.46 8.98 -29.99
N MET A 353 17.58 8.12 -29.47
CA MET A 353 17.68 7.56 -28.12
C MET A 353 18.34 6.17 -28.18
N PRO A 354 19.00 5.71 -27.10
CA PRO A 354 19.73 4.44 -27.07
C PRO A 354 18.79 3.25 -27.28
N ARG A 355 19.21 2.30 -28.11
CA ARG A 355 18.51 1.03 -28.35
C ARG A 355 18.75 0.08 -27.18
N CYS A 356 17.68 -0.41 -26.56
CA CYS A 356 17.76 -1.58 -25.68
C CYS A 356 17.97 -2.83 -26.55
N THR A 357 19.09 -3.51 -26.37
CA THR A 357 19.33 -4.86 -26.92
C THR A 357 18.92 -5.90 -25.88
N MET A 358 18.12 -6.88 -26.30
CA MET A 358 17.89 -8.12 -25.56
C MET A 358 19.11 -9.03 -25.73
N ASP A 359 19.63 -9.58 -24.64
CA ASP A 359 20.46 -10.79 -24.65
C ASP A 359 19.58 -12.01 -24.30
#